data_AF-A0A0R1XRB5-F1
#
_entry.id   AF-A0A0R1XRB5-F1
#
_cell.length_a   1.000
_cell.length_b   1.000
_cell.length_c   1.000
_cell.angle_alpha   90.00
_cell.angle_beta   90.00
_cell.angle_gamma   90.00
#
_symmetry.space_group_name_H-M   'P 1'
#
loop_
_entity.id
_entity.type
_entity.pdbx_description
1 polymer ?
#
loop_
_entity_poly.entity_id
_entity_poly.type
_entity_poly.pdbx_seq_one_letter_code
_entity_poly.pdbx_strand_id
1 'polypeptide(L)'
;MTKQIAPQLIVLSDLHLNGHPERHQIVVRALKTAAEQAPAAHLVVNGDLTDTGTAEQFREFNDIIAASPFARRTWATLGNHDVRGPHWPDWDNSEQADPQHFHAVTESFYTQYLQSLPEIDRQALSFVVHLAAYQLIFLNTEKGLKDSAYFSPETLTWLADQLAQAAAIGQPTLIFCHQPLRQTHWRSNFGGGVGLEDQTLKQILTAYPNTYFISGHIHNGFGVTGVVERPFGTAIDLPALAVSENGHVGHGLGFITILGAADQRWAAWDFGDQTRLPQYDFYVAVPTTAVLMQTARQQIAAGHLAARYDTALAALAEKLDQRFDQHLFDDPETDGGMQAPPAPLYTAGEITAMQAGHTQLVTALRNMPLVTAPRHQPVLPALQVPLSDLAQLALVAKTLWESPNFSVRSHLALQFSLARLNLILAHPTEFTDAARTTAAKQVRQAIADLVAAPDKTGLMTGWRQLLERPATPQSKELAAQVQLVLQDPEATTETIQQLQQELASILNH
;
A
#
# COMPACT_ATOMS: atom_id res chain seq x y z
N MET A 1 -37.98 4.37 -22.10
CA MET A 1 -36.82 4.47 -21.19
C MET A 1 -35.92 3.28 -21.46
N THR A 2 -34.73 3.50 -22.02
CA THR A 2 -33.69 2.47 -22.11
C THR A 2 -33.28 2.09 -20.69
N LYS A 3 -33.27 0.78 -20.39
CA LYS A 3 -32.85 0.27 -19.09
C LYS A 3 -31.33 0.51 -19.00
N GLN A 4 -30.92 1.53 -18.25
CA GLN A 4 -29.50 1.88 -18.12
C GLN A 4 -28.76 0.68 -17.52
N ILE A 5 -27.88 0.08 -18.32
CA ILE A 5 -27.11 -1.09 -17.91
C ILE A 5 -26.08 -0.58 -16.90
N ALA A 6 -26.07 -1.17 -15.70
CA ALA A 6 -25.08 -0.83 -14.68
C ALA A 6 -23.66 -1.07 -15.25
N PRO A 7 -22.72 -0.13 -15.08
CA PRO A 7 -21.38 -0.25 -15.64
C PRO A 7 -20.67 -1.48 -15.08
N GLN A 8 -19.79 -2.05 -15.90
CA GLN A 8 -19.05 -3.26 -15.58
C GLN A 8 -17.54 -3.00 -15.67
N LEU A 9 -16.79 -3.59 -14.74
CA LEU A 9 -15.35 -3.65 -14.75
C LEU A 9 -14.92 -5.13 -14.81
N ILE A 10 -13.81 -5.40 -15.48
CA ILE A 10 -12.92 -6.51 -15.13
C ILE A 10 -11.87 -5.92 -14.19
N VAL A 11 -11.67 -6.50 -13.02
CA VAL A 11 -10.68 -6.02 -12.04
C VAL A 11 -9.66 -7.12 -11.78
N LEU A 12 -8.41 -6.84 -12.17
CA LEU A 12 -7.24 -7.71 -12.03
C LEU A 12 -6.16 -6.96 -11.22
N SER A 13 -5.15 -7.69 -10.75
CA SER A 13 -3.98 -7.17 -10.05
C SER A 13 -2.81 -8.15 -10.23
N ASP A 14 -1.57 -7.69 -10.02
CA ASP A 14 -0.37 -8.54 -9.92
C ASP A 14 -0.21 -9.44 -11.16
N LEU A 15 -0.02 -8.82 -12.33
CA LEU A 15 0.22 -9.52 -13.60
C LEU A 15 1.62 -10.13 -13.66
N HIS A 16 2.62 -9.48 -13.06
CA HIS A 16 4.04 -9.88 -13.08
C HIS A 16 4.53 -10.28 -14.47
N LEU A 17 4.28 -9.45 -15.50
CA LEU A 17 4.86 -9.68 -16.83
C LEU A 17 6.39 -9.66 -16.71
N ASN A 18 6.99 -10.82 -16.96
CA ASN A 18 8.40 -11.09 -16.69
C ASN A 18 9.23 -11.31 -17.97
N GLY A 19 8.66 -11.07 -19.15
CA GLY A 19 9.31 -11.32 -20.44
C GLY A 19 9.36 -12.79 -20.87
N HIS A 20 8.77 -13.72 -20.10
CA HIS A 20 8.74 -15.15 -20.44
C HIS A 20 7.40 -15.57 -21.10
N PRO A 21 7.44 -16.44 -22.14
CA PRO A 21 6.24 -16.83 -22.89
C PRO A 21 5.12 -17.47 -22.08
N GLU A 22 5.44 -18.13 -20.96
CA GLU A 22 4.45 -18.74 -20.07
C GLU A 22 3.55 -17.69 -19.43
N ARG A 23 4.14 -16.66 -18.80
CA ARG A 23 3.37 -15.58 -18.18
C ARG A 23 2.61 -14.77 -19.22
N HIS A 24 3.24 -14.46 -20.36
CA HIS A 24 2.60 -13.84 -21.50
C HIS A 24 1.30 -14.56 -21.89
N GLN A 25 1.36 -15.88 -22.05
CA GLN A 25 0.20 -16.70 -22.45
C GLN A 25 -0.89 -16.74 -21.38
N ILE A 26 -0.53 -16.73 -20.10
CA ILE A 26 -1.48 -16.62 -18.98
C ILE A 26 -2.26 -15.30 -19.07
N VAL A 27 -1.56 -14.16 -19.15
CA VAL A 27 -2.22 -12.84 -19.22
C VAL A 27 -3.08 -12.70 -20.48
N VAL A 28 -2.56 -13.07 -21.66
CA VAL A 28 -3.32 -13.02 -22.92
C VAL A 28 -4.57 -13.92 -22.86
N ARG A 29 -4.49 -15.11 -22.27
CA ARG A 29 -5.65 -15.99 -22.09
C ARG A 29 -6.67 -15.38 -21.14
N ALA A 30 -6.21 -14.88 -19.98
CA ALA A 30 -7.10 -14.27 -18.99
C ALA A 30 -7.87 -13.08 -19.58
N LEU A 31 -7.18 -12.17 -20.29
CA LEU A 31 -7.81 -11.03 -20.96
C LEU A 31 -8.80 -11.46 -22.05
N LYS A 32 -8.47 -12.49 -22.85
CA LYS A 32 -9.39 -13.02 -23.85
C LYS A 32 -10.67 -13.56 -23.19
N THR A 33 -10.53 -14.43 -22.19
CA THR A 33 -11.68 -15.00 -21.46
C THR A 33 -12.51 -13.89 -20.81
N ALA A 34 -11.88 -12.93 -20.14
CA ALA A 34 -12.58 -11.82 -19.50
C ALA A 34 -13.39 -10.99 -20.50
N ALA A 35 -12.85 -10.73 -21.69
CA ALA A 35 -13.55 -10.04 -22.77
C ALA A 35 -14.71 -10.87 -23.37
N GLU A 36 -14.59 -12.20 -23.40
CA GLU A 36 -15.69 -13.09 -23.82
C GLU A 36 -16.84 -13.10 -22.79
N GLN A 37 -16.54 -13.03 -21.48
CA GLN A 37 -17.54 -13.03 -20.41
C GLN A 37 -18.20 -11.66 -20.17
N ALA A 38 -17.47 -10.55 -20.33
CA ALA A 38 -18.00 -9.19 -20.18
C ALA A 38 -17.47 -8.23 -21.28
N PRO A 39 -17.90 -8.38 -22.55
CA PRO A 39 -17.35 -7.61 -23.68
C PRO A 39 -17.55 -6.10 -23.59
N ALA A 40 -18.54 -5.65 -22.81
CA ALA A 40 -18.83 -4.23 -22.57
C ALA A 40 -18.05 -3.62 -21.40
N ALA A 41 -17.37 -4.43 -20.58
CA ALA A 41 -16.64 -3.94 -19.41
C ALA A 41 -15.42 -3.10 -19.78
N HIS A 42 -15.02 -2.22 -18.86
CA HIS A 42 -13.68 -1.65 -18.83
C HIS A 42 -12.74 -2.58 -18.07
N LEU A 43 -11.45 -2.59 -18.40
CA LEU A 43 -10.44 -3.31 -17.65
C LEU A 43 -9.79 -2.38 -16.62
N VAL A 44 -9.62 -2.88 -15.40
CA VAL A 44 -8.77 -2.31 -14.37
C VAL A 44 -7.66 -3.29 -14.02
N VAL A 45 -6.41 -2.82 -13.98
CA VAL A 45 -5.26 -3.59 -13.51
C VAL A 45 -4.59 -2.81 -12.36
N ASN A 46 -4.69 -3.31 -11.13
CA ASN A 46 -4.30 -2.56 -9.94
C ASN A 46 -2.81 -2.76 -9.53
N GLY A 47 -1.89 -2.45 -10.43
CA GLY A 47 -0.44 -2.51 -10.17
C GLY A 47 0.19 -3.90 -10.38
N ASP A 48 1.50 -3.92 -10.21
CA ASP A 48 2.43 -4.98 -10.60
C ASP A 48 2.13 -5.53 -12.00
N LEU A 49 2.11 -4.58 -12.94
CA LEU A 49 1.93 -4.81 -14.37
C LEU A 49 3.10 -5.64 -14.91
N THR A 50 4.30 -5.35 -14.41
CA THR A 50 5.59 -5.95 -14.74
C THR A 50 6.23 -6.57 -13.51
N ASP A 51 7.13 -7.53 -13.71
CA ASP A 51 7.80 -8.22 -12.59
C ASP A 51 9.07 -7.50 -12.10
N THR A 52 9.71 -6.68 -12.94
CA THR A 52 10.95 -5.96 -12.57
C THR A 52 11.04 -4.54 -13.15
N GLY A 53 9.93 -3.95 -13.60
CA GLY A 53 9.88 -2.57 -14.07
C GLY A 53 10.72 -2.29 -15.32
N THR A 54 11.09 -3.31 -16.10
CA THR A 54 11.99 -3.11 -17.25
C THR A 54 11.25 -2.52 -18.45
N ALA A 55 12.00 -1.79 -19.29
CA ALA A 55 11.47 -1.18 -20.50
C ALA A 55 10.86 -2.23 -21.47
N GLU A 56 11.39 -3.46 -21.45
CA GLU A 56 10.93 -4.61 -22.21
C GLU A 56 9.56 -5.10 -21.72
N GLN A 57 9.38 -5.24 -20.40
CA GLN A 57 8.12 -5.66 -19.79
C GLN A 57 7.02 -4.60 -19.91
N PHE A 58 7.36 -3.30 -19.81
CA PHE A 58 6.39 -2.23 -20.08
C PHE A 58 5.93 -2.20 -21.55
N ARG A 59 6.82 -2.52 -22.50
CA ARG A 59 6.42 -2.71 -23.90
C ARG A 59 5.54 -3.94 -24.07
N GLU A 60 5.89 -5.07 -23.44
CA GLU A 60 5.05 -6.27 -23.43
C GLU A 60 3.63 -6.00 -22.89
N PHE A 61 3.51 -5.28 -21.77
CA PHE A 61 2.21 -4.85 -21.22
C PHE A 61 1.41 -4.04 -22.24
N ASN A 62 2.01 -3.00 -22.81
CA ASN A 62 1.35 -2.14 -23.78
C ASN A 62 0.92 -2.91 -25.05
N ASP A 63 1.76 -3.81 -25.56
CA ASP A 63 1.47 -4.63 -26.74
C ASP A 63 0.32 -5.63 -26.46
N ILE A 64 0.32 -6.29 -25.29
CA ILE A 64 -0.76 -7.18 -24.86
C ILE A 64 -2.08 -6.41 -24.75
N ILE A 65 -2.08 -5.24 -24.10
CA ILE A 65 -3.30 -4.43 -23.94
C ILE A 65 -3.79 -3.89 -25.29
N ALA A 66 -2.89 -3.43 -26.16
CA ALA A 66 -3.23 -2.93 -27.50
C ALA A 66 -3.78 -4.02 -28.43
N ALA A 67 -3.31 -5.27 -28.30
CA ALA A 67 -3.83 -6.43 -29.01
C ALA A 67 -5.14 -6.99 -28.42
N SER A 68 -5.48 -6.63 -27.17
CA SER A 68 -6.67 -7.12 -26.48
C SER A 68 -7.97 -6.39 -26.88
N PRO A 69 -9.15 -7.00 -26.66
CA PRO A 69 -10.44 -6.30 -26.78
C PRO A 69 -10.65 -5.13 -25.80
N PHE A 70 -9.73 -4.92 -24.85
CA PHE A 70 -9.73 -3.80 -23.91
C PHE A 70 -8.89 -2.60 -24.37
N ALA A 71 -8.30 -2.64 -25.57
CA ALA A 71 -7.65 -1.47 -26.16
C ALA A 71 -8.53 -0.20 -26.03
N ARG A 72 -7.98 0.86 -25.42
CA ARG A 72 -8.66 2.13 -25.06
C ARG A 72 -9.74 2.06 -23.96
N ARG A 73 -9.90 0.92 -23.27
CA ARG A 73 -10.79 0.73 -22.13
C ARG A 73 -10.08 0.17 -20.90
N THR A 74 -8.76 0.26 -20.86
CA THR A 74 -7.91 -0.18 -19.74
C THR A 74 -7.44 1.00 -18.90
N TRP A 75 -7.73 0.96 -17.61
CA TRP A 75 -7.12 1.80 -16.59
C TRP A 75 -6.19 0.96 -15.72
N ALA A 76 -4.97 1.43 -15.47
CA ALA A 76 -3.99 0.70 -14.67
C ALA A 76 -3.39 1.61 -13.61
N THR A 77 -3.06 1.09 -12.43
CA THR A 77 -2.09 1.69 -11.49
C THR A 77 -0.72 1.03 -11.67
N LEU A 78 0.32 1.65 -11.11
CA LEU A 78 1.64 1.08 -10.89
C LEU A 78 1.66 0.35 -9.54
N GLY A 79 2.37 -0.78 -9.48
CA GLY A 79 2.74 -1.42 -8.21
C GLY A 79 4.22 -1.24 -7.87
N ASN A 80 4.68 -1.92 -6.82
CA ASN A 80 6.07 -1.79 -6.37
C ASN A 80 7.06 -2.47 -7.32
N HIS A 81 6.73 -3.61 -7.93
CA HIS A 81 7.59 -4.24 -8.95
C HIS A 81 7.74 -3.35 -10.20
N ASP A 82 6.73 -2.53 -10.53
CA ASP A 82 6.79 -1.58 -11.64
C ASP A 82 7.77 -0.42 -11.40
N VAL A 83 7.90 0.05 -10.14
CA VAL A 83 8.65 1.29 -9.82
C VAL A 83 10.05 1.04 -9.25
N ARG A 84 10.25 -0.05 -8.50
CA ARG A 84 11.54 -0.35 -7.82
C ARG A 84 12.66 -0.80 -8.76
N GLY A 85 12.30 -1.25 -9.96
CA GLY A 85 13.24 -1.76 -10.97
C GLY A 85 13.94 -3.07 -10.58
N PRO A 86 14.91 -3.53 -11.40
CA PRO A 86 15.59 -4.81 -11.21
C PRO A 86 16.81 -4.76 -10.27
N HIS A 87 17.26 -3.56 -9.87
CA HIS A 87 18.54 -3.38 -9.18
C HIS A 87 18.37 -3.37 -7.67
N TRP A 88 18.48 -4.56 -7.05
CA TRP A 88 18.26 -4.74 -5.60
C TRP A 88 19.05 -3.80 -4.65
N PRO A 89 20.25 -3.28 -4.97
CA PRO A 89 20.94 -2.31 -4.11
C PRO A 89 20.24 -0.95 -4.03
N ASP A 90 19.37 -0.62 -5.00
CA ASP A 90 18.60 0.63 -5.02
C ASP A 90 17.25 0.47 -4.29
N TRP A 91 16.90 -0.76 -3.86
CA TRP A 91 15.62 -1.07 -3.25
C TRP A 91 15.58 -0.65 -1.77
N ASP A 92 14.90 0.46 -1.50
CA ASP A 92 14.67 1.00 -0.16
C ASP A 92 13.21 1.53 -0.04
N ASN A 93 12.70 1.56 1.19
CA ASN A 93 11.40 2.12 1.57
C ASN A 93 11.56 3.43 2.39
N SER A 94 12.73 4.06 2.36
CA SER A 94 12.98 5.32 3.06
C SER A 94 12.30 6.52 2.43
N GLU A 95 12.02 7.54 3.25
CA GLU A 95 11.49 8.82 2.77
C GLU A 95 12.44 9.50 1.76
N GLN A 96 13.74 9.21 1.87
CA GLN A 96 14.83 9.72 1.04
C GLN A 96 15.12 8.84 -0.18
N ALA A 97 14.60 7.60 -0.22
CA ALA A 97 14.80 6.69 -1.34
C ALA A 97 14.06 7.22 -2.57
N ASP A 98 14.83 7.50 -3.61
CA ASP A 98 14.29 7.93 -4.91
C ASP A 98 15.08 7.27 -6.04
N PRO A 99 14.86 5.97 -6.32
CA PRO A 99 15.70 5.21 -7.24
C PRO A 99 15.63 5.75 -8.67
N GLN A 100 16.81 6.00 -9.26
CA GLN A 100 16.93 6.58 -10.60
C GLN A 100 16.16 5.78 -11.67
N HIS A 101 16.00 4.46 -11.48
CA HIS A 101 15.20 3.61 -12.37
C HIS A 101 13.77 4.12 -12.57
N PHE A 102 13.11 4.59 -11.52
CA PHE A 102 11.74 5.10 -11.59
C PHE A 102 11.62 6.26 -12.58
N HIS A 103 12.46 7.30 -12.43
CA HIS A 103 12.48 8.45 -13.33
C HIS A 103 13.00 8.11 -14.74
N ALA A 104 13.99 7.22 -14.84
CA ALA A 104 14.61 6.88 -16.13
C ALA A 104 13.73 5.98 -17.00
N VAL A 105 12.88 5.15 -16.39
CA VAL A 105 12.07 4.12 -17.08
C VAL A 105 10.59 4.31 -16.78
N THR A 106 10.17 4.04 -15.54
CA THR A 106 8.75 3.87 -15.18
C THR A 106 7.93 5.14 -15.39
N GLU A 107 8.40 6.29 -14.93
CA GLU A 107 7.73 7.60 -15.09
C GLU A 107 7.53 7.96 -16.57
N SER A 108 8.52 7.67 -17.41
CA SER A 108 8.47 7.93 -18.86
C SER A 108 7.45 7.03 -19.57
N PHE A 109 7.47 5.72 -19.30
CA PHE A 109 6.49 4.77 -19.85
C PHE A 109 5.07 5.09 -19.39
N TYR A 110 4.90 5.35 -18.09
CA TYR A 110 3.59 5.59 -17.52
C TYR A 110 3.03 6.96 -17.94
N THR A 111 3.86 7.99 -18.10
CA THR A 111 3.44 9.26 -18.69
C THR A 111 2.95 9.10 -20.13
N GLN A 112 3.60 8.27 -20.94
CA GLN A 112 3.13 7.94 -22.30
C GLN A 112 1.80 7.16 -22.28
N TYR A 113 1.65 6.24 -21.32
CA TYR A 113 0.38 5.55 -21.10
C TYR A 113 -0.76 6.52 -20.74
N LEU A 114 -0.53 7.44 -19.79
CA LEU A 114 -1.51 8.48 -19.42
C LEU A 114 -1.87 9.39 -20.61
N GLN A 115 -0.91 9.73 -21.47
CA GLN A 115 -1.16 10.50 -22.71
C GLN A 115 -1.99 9.73 -23.76
N SER A 116 -2.08 8.40 -23.66
CA SER A 116 -2.89 7.55 -24.54
C SER A 116 -4.35 7.43 -24.11
N LEU A 117 -4.66 7.80 -22.86
CA LEU A 117 -6.01 7.83 -22.33
C LEU A 117 -6.79 9.03 -22.91
N PRO A 118 -8.14 8.99 -22.90
CA PRO A 118 -8.95 10.19 -23.10
C PRO A 118 -8.58 11.29 -22.10
N GLU A 119 -9.06 12.52 -22.33
CA GLU A 119 -8.80 13.66 -21.43
C GLU A 119 -9.18 13.33 -19.97
N ILE A 120 -8.18 13.37 -19.08
CA ILE A 120 -8.25 13.01 -17.66
C ILE A 120 -7.71 14.15 -16.80
N ASP A 121 -8.34 14.37 -15.65
CA ASP A 121 -7.78 15.15 -14.55
C ASP A 121 -6.75 14.26 -13.82
N ARG A 122 -5.55 14.82 -13.57
CA ARG A 122 -4.42 14.12 -12.97
C ARG A 122 -3.53 15.05 -12.16
N GLN A 123 -2.92 14.47 -11.13
CA GLN A 123 -1.83 15.07 -10.35
C GLN A 123 -0.65 14.10 -10.36
N ALA A 124 0.50 14.55 -10.88
CA ALA A 124 1.63 13.71 -11.23
C ALA A 124 1.21 12.47 -12.06
N LEU A 125 1.44 11.26 -11.55
CA LEU A 125 1.02 10.00 -12.17
C LEU A 125 -0.37 9.53 -11.70
N SER A 126 -0.96 10.14 -10.67
CA SER A 126 -2.30 9.80 -10.18
C SER A 126 -3.39 10.48 -11.01
N PHE A 127 -4.51 9.80 -11.29
CA PHE A 127 -5.57 10.35 -12.15
C PHE A 127 -6.98 9.92 -11.72
N VAL A 128 -7.98 10.64 -12.22
CA VAL A 128 -9.41 10.37 -11.94
C VAL A 128 -10.19 10.17 -13.24
N VAL A 129 -11.16 9.26 -13.21
CA VAL A 129 -12.17 9.05 -14.25
C VAL A 129 -13.56 8.91 -13.63
N HIS A 130 -14.60 9.22 -14.39
CA HIS A 130 -15.99 9.04 -13.94
C HIS A 130 -16.68 7.96 -14.78
N LEU A 131 -17.29 6.97 -14.10
CA LEU A 131 -17.99 5.86 -14.73
C LEU A 131 -19.43 5.78 -14.23
N ALA A 132 -20.35 6.32 -15.04
CA ALA A 132 -21.76 6.50 -14.71
C ALA A 132 -21.96 7.24 -13.37
N ALA A 133 -22.36 6.54 -12.30
CA ALA A 133 -22.62 7.14 -10.99
C ALA A 133 -21.38 7.19 -10.08
N TYR A 134 -20.24 6.64 -10.50
CA TYR A 134 -19.04 6.48 -9.67
C TYR A 134 -17.89 7.39 -10.12
N GLN A 135 -17.10 7.84 -9.15
CA GLN A 135 -15.75 8.35 -9.38
C GLN A 135 -14.77 7.17 -9.17
N LEU A 136 -13.77 7.05 -10.05
CA LEU A 136 -12.68 6.09 -9.92
C LEU A 136 -11.37 6.89 -9.90
N ILE A 137 -10.61 6.77 -8.82
CA ILE A 137 -9.29 7.39 -8.66
C ILE A 137 -8.23 6.28 -8.76
N PHE A 138 -7.17 6.55 -9.51
CA PHE A 138 -6.01 5.69 -9.69
C PHE A 138 -4.84 6.42 -9.03
N LEU A 139 -4.48 5.97 -7.82
CA LEU A 139 -3.51 6.61 -6.94
C LEU A 139 -2.17 5.89 -7.07
N ASN A 140 -1.20 6.57 -7.68
CA ASN A 140 0.13 6.04 -8.01
C ASN A 140 1.21 6.70 -7.17
N THR A 141 2.19 5.91 -6.74
CA THR A 141 3.38 6.42 -6.05
C THR A 141 4.17 7.40 -6.93
N GLU A 142 4.75 8.42 -6.30
CA GLU A 142 5.61 9.42 -6.94
C GLU A 142 7.11 9.13 -6.74
N LYS A 143 7.46 7.97 -6.15
CA LYS A 143 8.85 7.48 -6.00
C LYS A 143 8.96 5.98 -6.22
N GLY A 144 10.16 5.53 -6.60
CA GLY A 144 10.53 4.14 -6.85
C GLY A 144 10.77 3.25 -5.62
N LEU A 145 9.98 3.38 -4.56
CA LEU A 145 10.20 2.61 -3.32
C LEU A 145 10.09 1.09 -3.54
N LYS A 146 10.80 0.31 -2.71
CA LYS A 146 10.92 -1.15 -2.82
C LYS A 146 9.58 -1.89 -2.78
N ASP A 147 8.73 -1.53 -1.82
CA ASP A 147 7.43 -2.17 -1.57
C ASP A 147 6.34 -1.14 -1.22
N SER A 148 6.70 -0.07 -0.50
CA SER A 148 5.79 1.02 -0.12
C SER A 148 5.45 1.97 -1.28
N ALA A 149 4.57 2.94 -1.03
CA ALA A 149 4.31 4.08 -1.89
C ALA A 149 4.78 5.39 -1.24
N TYR A 150 4.90 6.45 -2.04
CA TYR A 150 5.09 7.82 -1.57
C TYR A 150 4.09 8.75 -2.27
N PHE A 151 3.47 9.64 -1.50
CA PHE A 151 2.54 10.66 -2.01
C PHE A 151 2.95 12.04 -1.51
N SER A 152 3.16 12.96 -2.45
CA SER A 152 3.45 14.36 -2.15
C SER A 152 2.27 15.06 -1.44
N PRO A 153 2.52 16.14 -0.67
CA PRO A 153 1.46 17.00 -0.14
C PRO A 153 0.48 17.48 -1.22
N GLU A 154 0.97 17.74 -2.43
CA GLU A 154 0.20 18.12 -3.61
C GLU A 154 -0.77 17.00 -4.05
N THR A 155 -0.29 15.75 -4.14
CA THR A 155 -1.13 14.58 -4.44
C THR A 155 -2.16 14.29 -3.36
N LEU A 156 -1.79 14.43 -2.09
CA LEU A 156 -2.71 14.27 -0.96
C LEU A 156 -3.78 15.37 -0.91
N THR A 157 -3.43 16.60 -1.27
CA THR A 157 -4.38 17.73 -1.39
C THR A 157 -5.31 17.51 -2.58
N TRP A 158 -4.80 17.15 -3.76
CA TRP A 158 -5.61 16.82 -4.94
C TRP A 158 -6.58 15.67 -4.64
N LEU A 159 -6.14 14.61 -3.96
CA LEU A 159 -7.01 13.51 -3.54
C LEU A 159 -8.15 14.00 -2.63
N ALA A 160 -7.84 14.83 -1.63
CA ALA A 160 -8.85 15.39 -0.74
C ALA A 160 -9.86 16.26 -1.50
N ASP A 161 -9.42 17.04 -2.49
CA ASP A 161 -10.30 17.86 -3.33
C ASP A 161 -11.17 17.02 -4.29
N GLN A 162 -10.65 15.94 -4.87
CA GLN A 162 -11.45 15.01 -5.69
C GLN A 162 -12.54 14.32 -4.86
N LEU A 163 -12.21 13.89 -3.64
CA LEU A 163 -13.15 13.28 -2.71
C LEU A 163 -14.18 14.29 -2.17
N ALA A 164 -13.78 15.55 -1.94
CA ALA A 164 -14.70 16.62 -1.55
C ALA A 164 -15.73 16.92 -2.64
N GLN A 165 -15.30 16.95 -3.91
CA GLN A 165 -16.19 17.13 -5.07
C GLN A 165 -17.20 15.99 -5.20
N ALA A 166 -16.75 14.73 -5.07
CA ALA A 166 -17.65 13.57 -5.09
C ALA A 166 -18.65 13.59 -3.91
N ALA A 167 -18.16 13.86 -2.68
CA ALA A 167 -18.99 13.94 -1.49
C ALA A 167 -20.05 15.07 -1.56
N ALA A 168 -19.75 16.18 -2.23
CA ALA A 168 -20.70 17.28 -2.41
C ALA A 168 -21.98 16.89 -3.18
N ILE A 169 -21.91 15.83 -4.01
CA ILE A 169 -23.05 15.26 -4.74
C ILE A 169 -23.43 13.84 -4.27
N GLY A 170 -22.83 13.34 -3.19
CA GLY A 170 -23.05 11.99 -2.66
C GLY A 170 -22.52 10.87 -3.56
N GLN A 171 -21.62 11.17 -4.49
CA GLN A 171 -21.02 10.19 -5.40
C GLN A 171 -20.10 9.23 -4.62
N PRO A 172 -20.23 7.90 -4.80
CA PRO A 172 -19.26 6.94 -4.28
C PRO A 172 -17.95 6.96 -5.09
N THR A 173 -16.83 6.82 -4.40
CA THR A 173 -15.49 6.82 -5.01
C THR A 173 -14.78 5.47 -4.78
N LEU A 174 -14.32 4.84 -5.86
CA LEU A 174 -13.38 3.73 -5.80
C LEU A 174 -11.96 4.31 -5.94
N ILE A 175 -11.05 3.98 -5.02
CA ILE A 175 -9.63 4.32 -5.12
C ILE A 175 -8.87 3.03 -5.37
N PHE A 176 -8.25 2.92 -6.54
CA PHE A 176 -7.28 1.89 -6.87
C PHE A 176 -5.90 2.40 -6.48
N CYS A 177 -5.24 1.69 -5.57
CA CYS A 177 -3.86 1.92 -5.13
C CYS A 177 -3.26 0.55 -4.88
N HIS A 178 -2.10 0.24 -5.46
CA HIS A 178 -1.58 -1.13 -5.39
C HIS A 178 -1.28 -1.56 -3.94
N GLN A 179 -0.56 -0.73 -3.19
CA GLN A 179 -0.24 -0.98 -1.78
C GLN A 179 -1.48 -0.89 -0.88
N PRO A 180 -1.69 -1.85 0.05
CA PRO A 180 -2.79 -1.80 1.01
C PRO A 180 -2.57 -0.75 2.10
N LEU A 181 -3.67 -0.15 2.56
CA LEU A 181 -3.68 0.57 3.83
C LEU A 181 -3.40 -0.40 4.97
N ARG A 182 -2.51 -0.04 5.89
CA ARG A 182 -2.09 -0.90 7.01
C ARG A 182 -3.28 -1.27 7.91
N GLN A 183 -3.24 -2.42 8.57
CA GLN A 183 -4.25 -2.91 9.51
C GLN A 183 -5.67 -3.09 8.90
N THR A 184 -5.76 -3.31 7.60
CA THR A 184 -7.01 -3.62 6.89
C THR A 184 -7.18 -5.14 6.75
N HIS A 185 -6.46 -5.71 5.80
CA HIS A 185 -6.48 -7.12 5.42
C HIS A 185 -5.43 -7.92 6.20
N TRP A 186 -5.55 -9.24 6.21
CA TRP A 186 -4.45 -10.10 6.65
C TRP A 186 -3.26 -9.92 5.68
N ARG A 187 -2.04 -9.80 6.20
CA ARG A 187 -0.83 -9.33 5.51
C ARG A 187 -0.81 -7.88 5.00
N SER A 188 -1.81 -7.03 5.30
CA SER A 188 -1.83 -5.60 4.84
C SER A 188 -0.69 -4.69 5.33
N ASN A 189 0.21 -5.16 6.20
CA ASN A 189 1.42 -4.43 6.59
C ASN A 189 2.70 -5.04 5.98
N PHE A 190 2.60 -6.19 5.31
CA PHE A 190 3.71 -6.79 4.57
C PHE A 190 4.22 -5.79 3.52
N GLY A 191 5.54 -5.74 3.31
CA GLY A 191 6.18 -4.69 2.49
C GLY A 191 6.13 -3.27 3.08
N GLY A 192 5.50 -3.08 4.24
CA GLY A 192 5.21 -1.77 4.85
C GLY A 192 3.80 -1.24 4.57
N GLY A 193 3.01 -1.92 3.72
CA GLY A 193 1.77 -1.38 3.18
C GLY A 193 2.03 -0.10 2.38
N VAL A 194 1.10 0.85 2.42
CA VAL A 194 1.28 2.16 1.77
C VAL A 194 2.56 2.90 2.20
N GLY A 195 3.03 2.76 3.44
CA GLY A 195 4.21 3.47 3.94
C GLY A 195 3.87 4.64 4.88
N LEU A 196 4.63 5.73 4.79
CA LEU A 196 4.60 6.83 5.76
C LEU A 196 3.28 7.64 5.71
N GLU A 197 2.69 7.75 4.53
CA GLU A 197 1.47 8.53 4.27
C GLU A 197 0.17 7.78 4.64
N ASP A 198 0.25 6.51 5.06
CA ASP A 198 -0.89 5.65 5.41
C ASP A 198 -1.86 6.30 6.42
N GLN A 199 -1.33 6.94 7.47
CA GLN A 199 -2.15 7.66 8.45
C GLN A 199 -2.85 8.89 7.83
N THR A 200 -2.13 9.66 7.03
CA THR A 200 -2.64 10.88 6.38
C THR A 200 -3.76 10.55 5.40
N LEU A 201 -3.60 9.46 4.61
CA LEU A 201 -4.67 8.93 3.77
C LEU A 201 -5.87 8.51 4.62
N LYS A 202 -5.69 7.72 5.69
CA LYS A 202 -6.80 7.32 6.57
C LYS A 202 -7.56 8.52 7.15
N GLN A 203 -6.88 9.63 7.44
CA GLN A 203 -7.52 10.88 7.88
C GLN A 203 -8.35 11.52 6.76
N ILE A 204 -7.81 11.63 5.54
CA ILE A 204 -8.56 12.12 4.37
C ILE A 204 -9.79 11.23 4.12
N LEU A 205 -9.62 9.91 4.13
CA LEU A 205 -10.70 8.94 3.95
C LEU A 205 -11.75 8.98 5.08
N THR A 206 -11.34 9.27 6.31
CA THR A 206 -12.28 9.50 7.43
C THR A 206 -13.13 10.76 7.24
N ALA A 207 -12.62 11.78 6.54
CA ALA A 207 -13.41 12.95 6.16
C ALA A 207 -14.41 12.64 5.02
N TYR A 208 -14.05 11.72 4.12
CA TYR A 208 -14.85 11.32 2.95
C TYR A 208 -15.14 9.80 2.90
N PRO A 209 -15.85 9.23 3.89
CA PRO A 209 -15.89 7.78 4.10
C PRO A 209 -16.80 7.00 3.14
N ASN A 210 -17.43 7.65 2.14
CA ASN A 210 -18.15 6.95 1.06
C ASN A 210 -17.19 6.40 -0.02
N THR A 211 -16.07 5.85 0.46
CA THR A 211 -14.91 5.49 -0.35
C THR A 211 -14.58 4.01 -0.18
N TYR A 212 -14.20 3.40 -1.30
CA TYR A 212 -13.81 2.01 -1.42
C TYR A 212 -12.34 1.99 -1.84
N PHE A 213 -11.44 1.56 -0.95
CA PHE A 213 -10.00 1.50 -1.22
C PHE A 213 -9.65 0.07 -1.66
N ILE A 214 -9.11 -0.10 -2.85
CA ILE A 214 -8.85 -1.39 -3.47
C ILE A 214 -7.34 -1.58 -3.69
N SER A 215 -6.78 -2.66 -3.16
CA SER A 215 -5.34 -2.98 -3.17
C SER A 215 -5.02 -4.39 -3.69
N GLY A 216 -3.77 -4.60 -4.10
CA GLY A 216 -3.16 -5.89 -4.46
C GLY A 216 -1.97 -6.15 -3.54
N HIS A 217 -0.77 -6.37 -4.11
CA HIS A 217 0.56 -6.36 -3.45
C HIS A 217 0.85 -7.52 -2.50
N ILE A 218 -0.13 -8.00 -1.75
CA ILE A 218 0.04 -9.01 -0.69
C ILE A 218 -0.21 -10.45 -1.15
N HIS A 219 -0.43 -10.63 -2.45
CA HIS A 219 -0.59 -11.92 -3.15
C HIS A 219 -1.54 -12.91 -2.47
N ASN A 220 -2.61 -12.42 -1.83
CA ASN A 220 -3.61 -13.30 -1.27
C ASN A 220 -4.33 -14.06 -2.40
N GLY A 221 -4.78 -15.28 -2.12
CA GLY A 221 -5.67 -16.03 -3.02
C GLY A 221 -7.12 -15.96 -2.55
N PHE A 222 -8.03 -16.48 -3.38
CA PHE A 222 -9.44 -16.46 -3.03
C PHE A 222 -9.75 -17.25 -1.75
N GLY A 223 -10.69 -16.74 -0.96
CA GLY A 223 -10.99 -17.26 0.39
C GLY A 223 -10.08 -16.71 1.49
N VAL A 224 -9.00 -16.01 1.13
CA VAL A 224 -8.18 -15.18 2.04
C VAL A 224 -8.39 -13.69 1.73
N THR A 225 -8.40 -13.33 0.44
CA THR A 225 -8.86 -12.02 -0.04
C THR A 225 -10.24 -11.68 0.54
N GLY A 226 -10.46 -10.44 0.96
CA GLY A 226 -11.72 -10.07 1.60
C GLY A 226 -12.05 -8.58 1.59
N VAL A 227 -13.33 -8.30 1.86
CA VAL A 227 -13.88 -6.96 2.07
C VAL A 227 -13.86 -6.65 3.55
N VAL A 228 -13.36 -5.48 3.91
CA VAL A 228 -13.14 -5.09 5.31
C VAL A 228 -13.69 -3.68 5.54
N GLU A 229 -14.77 -3.57 6.31
CA GLU A 229 -15.32 -2.27 6.71
C GLU A 229 -14.44 -1.60 7.78
N ARG A 230 -14.27 -0.28 7.67
CA ARG A 230 -13.41 0.55 8.51
C ARG A 230 -14.07 1.90 8.78
N PRO A 231 -13.68 2.65 9.83
CA PRO A 231 -14.25 3.98 10.10
C PRO A 231 -14.06 4.99 8.96
N PHE A 232 -13.07 4.75 8.10
CA PHE A 232 -12.71 5.57 6.95
C PHE A 232 -13.29 5.09 5.60
N GLY A 233 -14.13 4.04 5.59
CA GLY A 233 -14.72 3.50 4.36
C GLY A 233 -14.65 1.97 4.31
N THR A 234 -14.45 1.42 3.11
CA THR A 234 -14.32 -0.04 2.91
C THR A 234 -13.03 -0.35 2.20
N ALA A 235 -12.21 -1.25 2.74
CA ALA A 235 -11.02 -1.77 2.08
C ALA A 235 -11.35 -3.09 1.36
N ILE A 236 -10.77 -3.33 0.18
CA ILE A 236 -10.99 -4.51 -0.67
C ILE A 236 -9.63 -5.04 -1.14
N ASP A 237 -9.36 -6.29 -0.80
CA ASP A 237 -8.15 -7.02 -1.21
C ASP A 237 -8.41 -7.80 -2.51
N LEU A 238 -7.60 -7.57 -3.54
CA LEU A 238 -7.64 -8.29 -4.80
C LEU A 238 -6.74 -9.52 -4.77
N PRO A 239 -7.11 -10.63 -5.45
CA PRO A 239 -6.17 -11.70 -5.66
C PRO A 239 -5.08 -11.25 -6.64
N ALA A 240 -3.88 -11.79 -6.46
CA ALA A 240 -2.91 -11.78 -7.54
C ALA A 240 -3.41 -12.64 -8.70
N LEU A 241 -3.37 -12.14 -9.93
CA LEU A 241 -3.83 -12.90 -11.11
C LEU A 241 -3.02 -14.18 -11.30
N ALA A 242 -1.72 -14.10 -10.99
CA ALA A 242 -0.69 -14.97 -11.57
C ALA A 242 0.31 -15.53 -10.54
N VAL A 243 0.28 -15.04 -9.30
CA VAL A 243 1.28 -15.30 -8.24
C VAL A 243 0.69 -15.45 -6.83
N SER A 244 -0.61 -15.78 -6.68
CA SER A 244 -1.19 -15.97 -5.34
C SER A 244 -0.41 -16.98 -4.49
N GLU A 245 -0.08 -16.55 -3.28
CA GLU A 245 0.82 -17.26 -2.35
C GLU A 245 0.07 -18.13 -1.33
N ASN A 246 -1.24 -17.92 -1.20
CA ASN A 246 -2.08 -18.55 -0.18
C ASN A 246 -3.52 -18.69 -0.67
N GLY A 247 -4.42 -19.25 0.16
CA GLY A 247 -5.83 -19.43 -0.18
C GLY A 247 -6.03 -20.37 -1.38
N HIS A 248 -7.04 -20.10 -2.19
CA HIS A 248 -7.20 -20.73 -3.50
C HIS A 248 -6.34 -20.00 -4.53
N VAL A 249 -5.34 -20.72 -5.03
CA VAL A 249 -4.45 -20.32 -6.13
C VAL A 249 -5.01 -20.87 -7.44
N GLY A 250 -5.02 -20.04 -8.50
CA GLY A 250 -5.48 -20.40 -9.83
C GLY A 250 -4.58 -19.85 -10.93
N HIS A 251 -5.02 -19.93 -12.18
CA HIS A 251 -4.26 -19.62 -13.39
C HIS A 251 -4.66 -18.29 -14.06
N GLY A 252 -5.50 -17.48 -13.41
CA GLY A 252 -5.90 -16.18 -13.92
C GLY A 252 -6.96 -15.52 -13.04
N LEU A 253 -6.68 -15.35 -11.75
CA LEU A 253 -7.69 -14.89 -10.79
C LEU A 253 -8.09 -13.42 -11.00
N GLY A 254 -9.36 -13.11 -10.74
CA GLY A 254 -9.87 -11.74 -10.75
C GLY A 254 -11.39 -11.66 -10.70
N PHE A 255 -11.94 -10.45 -10.88
CA PHE A 255 -13.37 -10.20 -10.75
C PHE A 255 -14.00 -9.62 -12.02
N ILE A 256 -15.26 -10.01 -12.27
CA ILE A 256 -16.19 -9.20 -13.05
C ILE A 256 -17.06 -8.41 -12.06
N THR A 257 -16.92 -7.09 -12.04
CA THR A 257 -17.58 -6.21 -11.08
C THR A 257 -18.70 -5.43 -11.75
N ILE A 258 -19.89 -5.43 -11.16
CA ILE A 258 -21.03 -4.60 -11.59
C ILE A 258 -21.27 -3.51 -10.54
N LEU A 259 -21.15 -2.25 -10.92
CA LEU A 259 -21.37 -1.12 -10.00
C LEU A 259 -22.84 -0.67 -10.05
N GLY A 260 -23.64 -1.13 -9.08
CA GLY A 260 -25.04 -0.76 -8.92
C GLY A 260 -25.23 0.54 -8.12
N ALA A 261 -26.48 0.95 -7.91
CA ALA A 261 -26.80 2.14 -7.11
C ALA A 261 -26.89 1.88 -5.60
N ALA A 262 -27.04 0.61 -5.20
CA ALA A 262 -27.18 0.17 -3.81
C ALA A 262 -26.13 -0.89 -3.40
N ASP A 263 -25.48 -1.52 -4.38
CA ASP A 263 -24.42 -2.50 -4.19
C ASP A 263 -23.37 -2.42 -5.31
N GLN A 264 -22.19 -2.93 -5.01
CA GLN A 264 -21.21 -3.39 -6.00
C GLN A 264 -21.20 -4.92 -5.92
N ARG A 265 -21.27 -5.59 -7.08
CA ARG A 265 -21.35 -7.06 -7.15
C ARG A 265 -20.09 -7.59 -7.81
N TRP A 266 -19.28 -8.31 -7.04
CA TRP A 266 -17.96 -8.78 -7.43
C TRP A 266 -18.02 -10.29 -7.68
N ALA A 267 -18.01 -10.66 -8.96
CA ALA A 267 -18.12 -12.04 -9.43
C ALA A 267 -16.72 -12.64 -9.62
N ALA A 268 -16.33 -13.60 -8.79
CA ALA A 268 -14.99 -14.21 -8.84
C ALA A 268 -14.82 -15.19 -10.01
N TRP A 269 -13.69 -15.09 -10.72
CA TRP A 269 -13.33 -15.96 -11.84
C TRP A 269 -11.88 -16.42 -11.74
N ASP A 270 -11.64 -17.62 -12.27
CA ASP A 270 -10.37 -17.94 -12.90
C ASP A 270 -10.53 -17.78 -14.41
N PHE A 271 -9.96 -16.72 -14.96
CA PHE A 271 -9.99 -16.43 -16.40
C PHE A 271 -8.98 -17.27 -17.20
N GLY A 272 -7.97 -17.87 -16.56
CA GLY A 272 -7.00 -18.78 -17.17
C GLY A 272 -7.60 -20.17 -17.42
N ASP A 273 -8.39 -20.65 -16.45
CA ASP A 273 -9.15 -21.91 -16.51
C ASP A 273 -10.61 -21.73 -16.98
N GLN A 274 -10.98 -20.52 -17.39
CA GLN A 274 -12.30 -20.15 -17.90
C GLN A 274 -13.47 -20.52 -16.97
N THR A 275 -13.22 -20.50 -15.66
CA THR A 275 -14.07 -21.09 -14.63
C THR A 275 -14.62 -20.02 -13.68
N ARG A 276 -15.94 -20.09 -13.44
CA ARG A 276 -16.64 -19.24 -12.47
C ARG A 276 -16.49 -19.82 -11.07
N LEU A 277 -16.13 -18.99 -10.09
CA LEU A 277 -15.92 -19.40 -8.69
C LEU A 277 -16.92 -18.73 -7.73
N PRO A 278 -18.23 -19.06 -7.79
CA PRO A 278 -19.27 -18.33 -7.05
C PRO A 278 -19.13 -18.41 -5.53
N GLN A 279 -18.38 -19.37 -4.99
CA GLN A 279 -18.06 -19.47 -3.56
C GLN A 279 -17.17 -18.32 -3.04
N TYR A 280 -16.57 -17.53 -3.93
CA TYR A 280 -15.74 -16.37 -3.60
C TYR A 280 -16.37 -15.04 -4.03
N ASP A 281 -17.66 -15.05 -4.39
CA ASP A 281 -18.42 -13.83 -4.68
C ASP A 281 -18.62 -12.98 -3.43
N PHE A 282 -18.59 -11.66 -3.61
CA PHE A 282 -19.00 -10.74 -2.58
C PHE A 282 -19.80 -9.55 -3.11
N TYR A 283 -20.47 -8.91 -2.15
CA TYR A 283 -21.32 -7.75 -2.35
C TYR A 283 -20.79 -6.65 -1.43
N VAL A 284 -20.61 -5.45 -1.96
CA VAL A 284 -20.20 -4.28 -1.16
C VAL A 284 -21.34 -3.28 -1.18
N ALA A 285 -21.82 -2.88 0.01
CA ALA A 285 -22.97 -1.98 0.12
C ALA A 285 -22.63 -0.55 -0.31
N VAL A 286 -23.62 0.13 -0.90
CA VAL A 286 -23.52 1.50 -1.39
C VAL A 286 -24.72 2.31 -0.88
N PRO A 287 -24.51 3.40 -0.12
CA PRO A 287 -23.23 3.95 0.35
C PRO A 287 -22.56 3.09 1.43
N THR A 288 -21.34 3.42 1.85
CA THR A 288 -20.63 2.67 2.91
C THR A 288 -21.33 2.77 4.28
N THR A 289 -21.13 1.77 5.15
CA THR A 289 -21.54 1.85 6.57
C THR A 289 -20.93 3.06 7.28
N ALA A 290 -19.67 3.39 6.96
CA ALA A 290 -18.96 4.50 7.58
C ALA A 290 -19.61 5.87 7.30
N VAL A 291 -20.00 6.19 6.07
CA VAL A 291 -20.71 7.45 5.78
C VAL A 291 -22.14 7.46 6.33
N LEU A 292 -22.82 6.30 6.39
CA LEU A 292 -24.11 6.18 7.06
C LEU A 292 -23.99 6.48 8.56
N MET A 293 -22.95 5.98 9.23
CA MET A 293 -22.66 6.27 10.64
C MET A 293 -22.32 7.74 10.86
N GLN A 294 -21.49 8.33 9.99
CA GLN A 294 -21.14 9.76 10.03
C GLN A 294 -22.40 10.63 9.86
N THR A 295 -23.27 10.29 8.89
CA THR A 295 -24.55 10.97 8.63
C THR A 295 -25.47 10.85 9.84
N ALA A 296 -25.67 9.65 10.38
CA ALA A 296 -26.51 9.42 11.54
C ALA A 296 -26.06 10.23 12.77
N ARG A 297 -24.76 10.26 13.07
CA ARG A 297 -24.18 11.08 14.16
C ARG A 297 -24.49 12.57 13.97
N GLN A 298 -24.35 13.11 12.76
CA GLN A 298 -24.69 14.50 12.46
C GLN A 298 -26.20 14.78 12.61
N GLN A 299 -27.06 13.88 12.13
CA GLN A 299 -28.51 14.06 12.24
C GLN A 299 -29.02 13.90 13.69
N ILE A 300 -28.36 13.08 14.52
CA ILE A 300 -28.62 13.01 15.97
C ILE A 300 -28.21 14.32 16.65
N ALA A 301 -27.00 14.84 16.36
CA ALA A 301 -26.52 16.11 16.90
C ALA A 301 -27.40 17.32 16.48
N ALA A 302 -27.99 17.27 15.28
CA ALA A 302 -28.96 18.25 14.80
C ALA A 302 -30.39 18.07 15.36
N GLY A 303 -30.66 16.99 16.12
CA GLY A 303 -31.99 16.66 16.64
C GLY A 303 -32.98 16.11 15.60
N HIS A 304 -32.52 15.80 14.38
CA HIS A 304 -33.34 15.24 13.30
C HIS A 304 -33.48 13.71 13.37
N LEU A 305 -32.58 13.03 14.09
CA LEU A 305 -32.59 11.59 14.31
C LEU A 305 -32.53 11.26 15.81
N ALA A 306 -33.25 10.22 16.23
CA ALA A 306 -33.39 9.89 17.64
C ALA A 306 -32.13 9.19 18.22
N ALA A 307 -31.72 9.56 19.44
CA ALA A 307 -30.59 8.95 20.16
C ALA A 307 -30.67 7.40 20.34
N ARG A 308 -31.83 6.78 20.10
CA ARG A 308 -31.98 5.30 20.07
C ARG A 308 -31.05 4.58 19.08
N TYR A 309 -30.47 5.30 18.11
CA TYR A 309 -29.50 4.72 17.18
C TYR A 309 -28.06 4.72 17.74
N ASP A 310 -27.76 5.42 18.85
CA ASP A 310 -26.42 5.51 19.42
C ASP A 310 -25.84 4.13 19.80
N THR A 311 -26.66 3.22 20.34
CA THR A 311 -26.25 1.84 20.65
C THR A 311 -25.85 1.07 19.39
N ALA A 312 -26.56 1.25 18.28
CA ALA A 312 -26.21 0.62 17.01
C ALA A 312 -24.95 1.24 16.40
N LEU A 313 -24.77 2.56 16.53
CA LEU A 313 -23.57 3.27 16.11
C LEU A 313 -22.33 2.87 16.92
N ALA A 314 -22.48 2.61 18.22
CA ALA A 314 -21.40 2.12 19.08
C ALA A 314 -21.01 0.67 18.72
N ALA A 315 -21.99 -0.23 18.55
CA ALA A 315 -21.74 -1.61 18.16
C ALA A 315 -21.09 -1.73 16.77
N LEU A 316 -21.53 -0.92 15.80
CA LEU A 316 -20.87 -0.85 14.49
C LEU A 316 -19.45 -0.28 14.59
N ALA A 317 -19.21 0.75 15.41
CA ALA A 317 -17.87 1.32 15.59
C ALA A 317 -16.89 0.27 16.13
N GLU A 318 -17.28 -0.48 17.17
CA GLU A 318 -16.47 -1.57 17.74
C GLU A 318 -16.05 -2.60 16.67
N LYS A 319 -16.95 -2.97 15.75
CA LYS A 319 -16.64 -3.95 14.69
C LYS A 319 -15.84 -3.35 13.53
N LEU A 320 -16.10 -2.10 13.15
CA LEU A 320 -15.26 -1.37 12.20
C LEU A 320 -13.85 -1.13 12.76
N ASP A 321 -13.68 -1.12 14.09
CA ASP A 321 -12.38 -0.99 14.77
C ASP A 321 -11.66 -2.31 15.07
N GLN A 322 -12.28 -3.45 14.81
CA GLN A 322 -11.64 -4.75 14.89
C GLN A 322 -10.52 -4.90 13.84
N ARG A 323 -9.40 -5.50 14.24
CA ARG A 323 -8.22 -5.79 13.41
C ARG A 323 -7.90 -7.28 13.46
N PHE A 324 -7.15 -7.78 12.48
CA PHE A 324 -6.58 -9.13 12.60
C PHE A 324 -5.60 -9.15 13.78
N ASP A 325 -5.47 -10.29 14.46
CA ASP A 325 -4.39 -10.53 15.42
C ASP A 325 -3.09 -10.71 14.64
N GLN A 326 -2.55 -9.58 14.20
CA GLN A 326 -1.18 -9.44 13.75
C GLN A 326 -0.36 -9.10 15.00
N HIS A 327 0.80 -9.74 15.15
CA HIS A 327 1.81 -9.20 16.05
C HIS A 327 2.01 -7.71 15.68
N LEU A 328 2.18 -6.85 16.69
CA LEU A 328 2.01 -5.40 16.57
C LEU A 328 3.07 -4.68 15.70
N PHE A 329 3.86 -5.43 14.94
CA PHE A 329 5.09 -5.05 14.26
C PHE A 329 5.17 -5.76 12.92
N ASP A 330 5.79 -5.10 11.95
CA ASP A 330 6.23 -5.78 10.74
C ASP A 330 7.51 -6.54 11.09
N ASP A 331 7.40 -7.83 11.37
CA ASP A 331 8.54 -8.72 11.55
C ASP A 331 8.81 -9.45 10.22
N PRO A 332 9.80 -9.04 9.42
CA PRO A 332 10.08 -9.68 8.14
C PRO A 332 10.52 -11.15 8.26
N GLU A 333 10.86 -11.64 9.46
CA GLU A 333 11.15 -13.06 9.71
C GLU A 333 9.88 -13.91 9.91
N THR A 334 8.73 -13.31 10.26
CA THR A 334 7.48 -14.04 10.55
C THR A 334 6.25 -13.59 9.72
N ASP A 335 6.17 -12.34 9.26
CA ASP A 335 5.05 -11.81 8.46
C ASP A 335 5.09 -12.20 6.97
N GLY A 336 6.18 -12.83 6.52
CA GLY A 336 6.21 -13.58 5.26
C GLY A 336 5.39 -14.88 5.29
N GLY A 337 4.76 -15.21 6.43
CA GLY A 337 3.97 -16.42 6.62
C GLY A 337 2.74 -16.50 5.70
N MET A 338 2.74 -17.46 4.77
CA MET A 338 1.60 -17.76 3.87
C MET A 338 0.47 -18.56 4.56
N GLN A 339 0.57 -18.84 5.87
CA GLN A 339 -0.46 -19.57 6.61
C GLN A 339 -1.62 -18.64 7.02
N ALA A 340 -2.77 -18.82 6.37
CA ALA A 340 -3.99 -18.07 6.65
C ALA A 340 -4.34 -18.05 8.16
N PRO A 341 -4.94 -16.97 8.67
CA PRO A 341 -5.21 -16.83 10.10
C PRO A 341 -6.16 -17.93 10.59
N PRO A 342 -6.00 -18.43 11.83
CA PRO A 342 -6.75 -19.58 12.34
C PRO A 342 -8.26 -19.32 12.52
N ALA A 343 -8.67 -18.05 12.44
CA ALA A 343 -10.06 -17.61 12.41
C ALA A 343 -10.21 -16.41 11.46
N PRO A 344 -11.39 -16.19 10.84
CA PRO A 344 -11.67 -14.98 10.08
C PRO A 344 -11.72 -13.74 11.00
N LEU A 345 -11.51 -12.55 10.43
CA LEU A 345 -11.62 -11.29 11.16
C LEU A 345 -12.98 -11.11 11.86
N TYR A 346 -14.05 -11.56 11.20
CA TYR A 346 -15.43 -11.49 11.70
C TYR A 346 -16.06 -12.88 11.67
N THR A 347 -16.76 -13.25 12.74
CA THR A 347 -17.63 -14.42 12.73
C THR A 347 -18.86 -14.18 11.85
N ALA A 348 -19.51 -15.25 11.38
CA ALA A 348 -20.75 -15.13 10.60
C ALA A 348 -21.87 -14.37 11.35
N GLY A 349 -21.89 -14.46 12.68
CA GLY A 349 -22.82 -13.70 13.54
C GLY A 349 -22.52 -12.20 13.54
N GLU A 350 -21.24 -11.81 13.58
CA GLU A 350 -20.83 -10.41 13.51
C GLU A 350 -21.09 -9.80 12.13
N ILE A 351 -20.81 -10.52 11.05
CA ILE A 351 -21.16 -10.11 9.68
C ILE A 351 -22.67 -9.86 9.58
N THR A 352 -23.49 -10.77 10.10
CA THR A 352 -24.95 -10.63 10.13
C THR A 352 -25.38 -9.39 10.95
N ALA A 353 -24.74 -9.13 12.09
CA ALA A 353 -25.03 -7.98 12.93
C ALA A 353 -24.63 -6.65 12.26
N MET A 354 -23.48 -6.60 11.57
CA MET A 354 -23.03 -5.45 10.79
C MET A 354 -24.01 -5.15 9.64
N GLN A 355 -24.42 -6.16 8.88
CA GLN A 355 -25.42 -6.02 7.80
C GLN A 355 -26.79 -5.54 8.32
N ALA A 356 -27.21 -6.02 9.49
CA ALA A 356 -28.44 -5.56 10.14
C ALA A 356 -28.33 -4.08 10.58
N GLY A 357 -27.21 -3.69 11.20
CA GLY A 357 -26.92 -2.30 11.59
C GLY A 357 -26.88 -1.36 10.39
N HIS A 358 -26.19 -1.77 9.32
CA HIS A 358 -26.19 -1.06 8.04
C HIS A 358 -27.60 -0.84 7.51
N THR A 359 -28.41 -1.92 7.41
CA THR A 359 -29.79 -1.87 6.93
C THR A 359 -30.68 -0.95 7.78
N GLN A 360 -30.46 -0.94 9.10
CA GLN A 360 -31.14 -0.04 10.02
C GLN A 360 -30.78 1.44 9.75
N LEU A 361 -29.50 1.75 9.46
CA LEU A 361 -29.08 3.11 9.11
C LEU A 361 -29.60 3.55 7.73
N VAL A 362 -29.51 2.71 6.70
CA VAL A 362 -30.12 2.99 5.38
C VAL A 362 -31.61 3.28 5.50
N THR A 363 -32.32 2.53 6.34
CA THR A 363 -33.76 2.74 6.56
C THR A 363 -34.03 4.04 7.31
N ALA A 364 -33.21 4.39 8.31
CA ALA A 364 -33.32 5.63 9.07
C ALA A 364 -33.02 6.89 8.25
N LEU A 365 -32.09 6.79 7.30
CA LEU A 365 -31.56 7.90 6.51
C LEU A 365 -32.14 8.01 5.09
N ARG A 366 -33.11 7.15 4.71
CA ARG A 366 -33.61 6.99 3.32
C ARG A 366 -33.95 8.29 2.55
N ASN A 367 -34.38 9.33 3.25
CA ASN A 367 -34.77 10.62 2.67
C ASN A 367 -33.89 11.79 3.16
N MET A 368 -32.74 11.51 3.77
CA MET A 368 -31.77 12.49 4.25
C MET A 368 -30.57 12.53 3.29
N PRO A 369 -30.01 13.71 2.99
CA PRO A 369 -28.74 13.77 2.28
C PRO A 369 -27.64 13.11 3.14
N LEU A 370 -26.71 12.41 2.48
CA LEU A 370 -25.46 11.99 3.11
C LEU A 370 -24.65 13.22 3.54
N VAL A 371 -23.68 13.02 4.44
CA VAL A 371 -22.73 14.07 4.83
C VAL A 371 -22.09 14.70 3.59
N THR A 372 -22.38 15.97 3.36
CA THR A 372 -21.62 16.80 2.42
C THR A 372 -20.25 17.12 2.99
N ALA A 373 -19.26 17.31 2.12
CA ALA A 373 -17.88 17.68 2.49
C ALA A 373 -17.82 18.74 3.62
N PRO A 374 -16.86 18.64 4.57
CA PRO A 374 -16.61 19.70 5.54
C PRO A 374 -16.32 21.02 4.82
N ARG A 375 -16.79 22.15 5.37
CA ARG A 375 -16.68 23.49 4.75
C ARG A 375 -15.24 23.99 4.58
N HIS A 376 -14.29 23.32 5.20
CA HIS A 376 -12.85 23.52 5.05
C HIS A 376 -12.24 22.13 4.78
N GLN A 377 -11.19 22.08 3.97
CA GLN A 377 -10.37 20.86 3.84
C GLN A 377 -10.01 20.34 5.23
N PRO A 378 -9.95 19.01 5.46
CA PRO A 378 -9.41 18.47 6.68
C PRO A 378 -8.00 19.07 6.88
N VAL A 379 -7.80 19.76 8.01
CA VAL A 379 -6.48 20.32 8.34
C VAL A 379 -5.54 19.14 8.52
N LEU A 380 -4.68 18.91 7.51
CA LEU A 380 -3.57 17.97 7.61
C LEU A 380 -2.81 18.31 8.90
N PRO A 381 -2.67 17.38 9.85
CA PRO A 381 -2.35 17.74 11.23
C PRO A 381 -0.97 18.37 11.35
N ALA A 382 -0.93 19.63 11.77
CA ALA A 382 0.28 20.22 12.32
C ALA A 382 0.58 19.57 13.69
N LEU A 383 1.69 18.83 13.77
CA LEU A 383 2.13 18.03 14.92
C LEU A 383 2.21 18.82 16.25
N GLN A 384 1.32 18.52 17.21
CA GLN A 384 1.16 19.20 18.52
C GLN A 384 0.29 18.34 19.48
N VAL A 385 0.41 18.20 20.82
CA VAL A 385 1.40 18.45 21.92
C VAL A 385 0.99 17.48 23.10
N PRO A 386 1.78 17.05 24.12
CA PRO A 386 3.23 16.83 24.31
C PRO A 386 3.52 15.34 24.70
N LEU A 387 4.01 14.43 23.86
CA LEU A 387 4.65 14.57 22.56
C LEU A 387 5.95 15.37 22.54
N SER A 388 6.37 16.13 23.56
CA SER A 388 7.66 16.84 23.48
C SER A 388 8.81 15.86 23.35
N ASP A 389 8.97 14.95 24.31
CA ASP A 389 10.11 14.04 24.35
C ASP A 389 9.99 12.92 23.32
N LEU A 390 8.76 12.48 23.02
CA LEU A 390 8.52 11.40 22.05
C LEU A 390 8.53 11.91 20.60
N ALA A 391 7.98 13.08 20.30
CA ALA A 391 8.12 13.68 18.98
C ALA A 391 9.51 14.31 18.78
N GLN A 392 10.21 14.76 19.82
CA GLN A 392 11.62 15.12 19.72
C GLN A 392 12.49 13.88 19.51
N LEU A 393 12.18 12.75 20.15
CA LEU A 393 12.85 11.47 19.88
C LEU A 393 12.54 10.96 18.45
N ALA A 394 11.31 11.12 17.97
CA ALA A 394 10.92 10.82 16.59
C ALA A 394 11.58 11.77 15.59
N LEU A 395 11.74 13.05 15.93
CA LEU A 395 12.45 14.05 15.13
C LEU A 395 13.94 13.75 15.07
N VAL A 396 14.58 13.44 16.20
CA VAL A 396 16.00 13.03 16.25
C VAL A 396 16.20 11.72 15.48
N ALA A 397 15.29 10.75 15.61
CA ALA A 397 15.30 9.53 14.80
C ALA A 397 15.18 9.86 13.31
N LYS A 398 14.23 10.73 12.91
CA LYS A 398 14.07 11.17 11.52
C LYS A 398 15.34 11.86 11.00
N THR A 399 15.91 12.82 11.73
CA THR A 399 17.14 13.53 11.33
C THR A 399 18.36 12.60 11.26
N LEU A 400 18.48 11.61 12.16
CA LEU A 400 19.55 10.62 12.11
C LEU A 400 19.35 9.60 10.98
N TRP A 401 18.11 9.30 10.64
CA TRP A 401 17.74 8.43 9.53
C TRP A 401 18.17 9.00 8.16
N GLU A 402 18.09 10.31 7.96
CA GLU A 402 18.55 11.00 6.72
C GLU A 402 20.10 11.04 6.58
N SER A 403 20.84 10.50 7.54
CA SER A 403 22.30 10.40 7.50
C SER A 403 22.75 9.24 6.59
N PRO A 404 23.63 9.47 5.61
CA PRO A 404 24.12 8.43 4.70
C PRO A 404 25.18 7.50 5.33
N ASN A 405 25.52 7.67 6.61
CA ASN A 405 26.70 7.06 7.24
C ASN A 405 26.41 5.75 7.99
N PHE A 406 25.22 5.17 7.86
CA PHE A 406 24.78 4.03 8.66
C PHE A 406 24.47 2.78 7.83
N SER A 407 24.47 1.61 8.48
CA SER A 407 24.20 0.34 7.80
C SER A 407 22.71 0.15 7.52
N VAL A 408 22.37 -0.55 6.43
CA VAL A 408 20.97 -0.91 6.09
C VAL A 408 20.23 -1.53 7.28
N ARG A 409 20.90 -2.34 8.11
CA ARG A 409 20.31 -2.91 9.34
C ARG A 409 20.05 -1.87 10.43
N SER A 410 20.99 -0.94 10.64
CA SER A 410 20.87 0.16 11.60
C SER A 410 19.77 1.14 11.18
N HIS A 411 19.67 1.42 9.88
CA HIS A 411 18.51 2.06 9.28
C HIS A 411 17.25 1.26 9.60
N LEU A 412 17.04 0.05 9.06
CA LEU A 412 15.78 -0.71 9.23
C LEU A 412 15.32 -0.78 10.71
N ALA A 413 16.24 -1.01 11.65
CA ALA A 413 15.93 -0.97 13.09
C ALA A 413 15.39 0.38 13.58
N LEU A 414 15.95 1.50 13.09
CA LEU A 414 15.45 2.85 13.34
C LEU A 414 14.12 3.12 12.62
N GLN A 415 13.93 2.64 11.38
CA GLN A 415 12.68 2.76 10.63
C GLN A 415 11.51 2.13 11.38
N PHE A 416 11.63 0.86 11.75
CA PHE A 416 10.56 0.12 12.43
C PHE A 416 10.30 0.67 13.83
N SER A 417 11.35 1.09 14.55
CA SER A 417 11.20 1.76 15.85
C SER A 417 10.49 3.12 15.72
N LEU A 418 10.81 3.91 14.70
CA LEU A 418 10.21 5.22 14.43
C LEU A 418 8.74 5.08 13.99
N ALA A 419 8.44 4.14 13.09
CA ALA A 419 7.07 3.83 12.67
C ALA A 419 6.20 3.41 13.86
N ARG A 420 6.71 2.54 14.75
CA ARG A 420 6.06 2.18 16.02
C ARG A 420 5.79 3.41 16.89
N LEU A 421 6.76 4.32 17.00
CA LEU A 421 6.61 5.52 17.81
C LEU A 421 5.54 6.45 17.22
N ASN A 422 5.56 6.69 15.91
CA ASN A 422 4.59 7.53 15.20
C ASN A 422 3.14 7.01 15.35
N LEU A 423 2.92 5.69 15.26
CA LEU A 423 1.61 5.08 15.53
C LEU A 423 1.11 5.37 16.97
N ILE A 424 2.02 5.43 17.94
CA ILE A 424 1.69 5.78 19.34
C ILE A 424 1.42 7.29 19.49
N LEU A 425 2.11 8.16 18.74
CA LEU A 425 1.80 9.59 18.72
C LEU A 425 0.43 9.87 18.08
N ALA A 426 0.04 9.05 17.10
CA ALA A 426 -1.23 9.11 16.39
C ALA A 426 -2.45 8.72 17.25
N HIS A 427 -2.28 7.76 18.17
CA HIS A 427 -3.37 7.20 18.99
C HIS A 427 -3.07 7.32 20.50
N PRO A 428 -2.93 8.55 21.05
CA PRO A 428 -2.37 8.78 22.39
C PRO A 428 -3.24 8.25 23.54
N THR A 429 -4.49 7.89 23.31
CA THR A 429 -5.41 7.31 24.31
C THR A 429 -5.51 5.79 24.28
N GLU A 430 -5.04 5.14 23.21
CA GLU A 430 -5.20 3.69 22.99
C GLU A 430 -4.03 2.88 23.56
N PHE A 431 -2.85 3.48 23.64
CA PHE A 431 -1.64 2.84 24.15
C PHE A 431 -1.42 3.10 25.64
N THR A 432 -1.07 2.05 26.38
CA THR A 432 -0.70 2.14 27.80
C THR A 432 0.64 2.86 27.99
N ASP A 433 0.90 3.39 29.19
CA ASP A 433 2.19 4.02 29.51
C ASP A 433 3.38 3.04 29.38
N ALA A 434 3.15 1.74 29.60
CA ALA A 434 4.14 0.70 29.34
C ALA A 434 4.45 0.53 27.85
N ALA A 435 3.44 0.63 26.96
CA ALA A 435 3.62 0.60 25.52
C ALA A 435 4.37 1.84 25.01
N ARG A 436 3.98 3.04 25.49
CA ARG A 436 4.70 4.30 25.23
C ARG A 436 6.18 4.20 25.63
N THR A 437 6.44 3.75 26.87
CA THR A 437 7.80 3.62 27.41
C THR A 437 8.64 2.61 26.63
N THR A 438 8.04 1.49 26.21
CA THR A 438 8.71 0.47 25.40
C THR A 438 9.12 0.99 24.03
N ALA A 439 8.24 1.68 23.32
CA ALA A 439 8.56 2.26 22.02
C ALA A 439 9.64 3.34 22.12
N ALA A 440 9.57 4.21 23.13
CA ALA A 440 10.61 5.20 23.41
C ALA A 440 11.97 4.54 23.70
N LYS A 441 11.99 3.42 24.43
CA LYS A 441 13.20 2.64 24.68
C LYS A 441 13.77 2.04 23.39
N GLN A 442 12.92 1.51 22.51
CA GLN A 442 13.35 0.94 21.23
C GLN A 442 13.95 1.99 20.29
N VAL A 443 13.32 3.15 20.12
CA VAL A 443 13.90 4.24 19.30
C VAL A 443 15.22 4.73 19.90
N ARG A 444 15.31 4.88 21.24
CA ARG A 444 16.58 5.22 21.90
C ARG A 444 17.66 4.15 21.70
N GLN A 445 17.28 2.87 21.70
CA GLN A 445 18.21 1.77 21.45
C GLN A 445 18.67 1.77 19.99
N ALA A 446 17.76 1.90 19.02
CA ALA A 446 18.11 1.99 17.60
C ALA A 446 19.02 3.21 17.32
N ILE A 447 18.76 4.37 17.95
CA ILE A 447 19.67 5.53 17.91
C ILE A 447 21.02 5.22 18.55
N ALA A 448 21.05 4.53 19.70
CA ALA A 448 22.29 4.16 20.37
C ALA A 448 23.12 3.17 19.54
N ASP A 449 22.50 2.16 18.93
CA ASP A 449 23.13 1.17 18.06
C ASP A 449 23.67 1.81 16.78
N LEU A 450 22.95 2.82 16.26
CA LEU A 450 23.32 3.65 15.12
C LEU A 450 24.50 4.60 15.43
N VAL A 451 24.58 5.13 16.66
CA VAL A 451 25.72 5.93 17.15
C VAL A 451 26.91 5.06 17.59
N ALA A 452 26.67 3.80 17.98
CA ALA A 452 27.70 2.86 18.41
C ALA A 452 28.32 2.04 17.26
N ALA A 453 27.72 2.05 16.07
CA ALA A 453 28.28 1.43 14.87
C ALA A 453 29.61 2.13 14.49
N PRO A 454 30.77 1.44 14.53
CA PRO A 454 32.05 2.07 14.26
C PRO A 454 32.22 2.39 12.76
N ASP A 455 32.74 3.58 12.46
CA ASP A 455 32.93 4.05 11.08
C ASP A 455 33.95 3.20 10.30
N LYS A 456 33.45 2.43 9.33
CA LYS A 456 34.24 1.60 8.42
C LYS A 456 34.57 2.29 7.09
N THR A 457 34.20 3.56 6.88
CA THR A 457 34.33 4.26 5.59
C THR A 457 35.79 4.37 5.14
N GLY A 458 36.69 4.73 6.06
CA GLY A 458 38.14 4.75 5.79
C GLY A 458 38.71 3.36 5.47
N LEU A 459 38.16 2.32 6.12
CA LEU A 459 38.58 0.93 5.92
C LEU A 459 38.15 0.41 4.54
N MET A 460 36.90 0.66 4.15
CA MET A 460 36.36 0.33 2.83
C MET A 460 37.06 1.09 1.70
N THR A 461 37.42 2.35 1.92
CA THR A 461 38.15 3.18 0.95
C THR A 461 39.56 2.63 0.71
N GLY A 462 40.31 2.36 1.78
CA GLY A 462 41.64 1.75 1.67
C GLY A 462 41.59 0.34 1.06
N TRP A 463 40.57 -0.46 1.38
CA TRP A 463 40.39 -1.79 0.79
C TRP A 463 40.24 -1.76 -0.74
N ARG A 464 39.41 -0.84 -1.27
CA ARG A 464 39.25 -0.65 -2.72
C ARG A 464 40.57 -0.25 -3.38
N GLN A 465 41.29 0.71 -2.79
CA GLN A 465 42.62 1.14 -3.27
C GLN A 465 43.68 0.02 -3.21
N LEU A 466 43.56 -0.92 -2.27
CA LEU A 466 44.46 -2.08 -2.17
C LEU A 466 44.16 -3.12 -3.25
N LEU A 467 42.89 -3.34 -3.59
CA LEU A 467 42.47 -4.27 -4.64
C LEU A 467 42.86 -3.80 -6.06
N GLU A 468 43.04 -2.50 -6.26
CA GLU A 468 43.54 -1.90 -7.51
C GLU A 468 45.05 -2.07 -7.72
N ARG A 469 45.80 -2.56 -6.72
CA ARG A 469 47.26 -2.73 -6.78
C ARG A 469 47.70 -4.16 -7.13
N PRO A 470 48.93 -4.35 -7.66
CA PRO A 470 49.49 -5.69 -7.90
C PRO A 470 49.52 -6.53 -6.63
N ALA A 471 48.81 -7.67 -6.65
CA ALA A 471 48.54 -8.43 -5.44
C ALA A 471 49.75 -9.26 -4.94
N THR A 472 50.28 -8.91 -3.76
CA THR A 472 51.28 -9.70 -3.03
C THR A 472 50.60 -10.68 -2.06
N PRO A 473 51.31 -11.68 -1.51
CA PRO A 473 50.73 -12.55 -0.47
C PRO A 473 50.18 -11.76 0.73
N GLN A 474 50.94 -10.75 1.18
CA GLN A 474 50.57 -9.88 2.30
C GLN A 474 49.37 -8.98 1.97
N SER A 475 49.26 -8.44 0.75
CA SER A 475 48.10 -7.62 0.38
C SER A 475 46.83 -8.45 0.20
N LYS A 476 46.94 -9.72 -0.23
CA LYS A 476 45.79 -10.65 -0.29
C LYS A 476 45.30 -11.03 1.10
N GLU A 477 46.20 -11.31 2.02
CA GLU A 477 45.87 -11.63 3.41
C GLU A 477 45.18 -10.44 4.10
N LEU A 478 45.75 -9.23 4.00
CA LEU A 478 45.13 -8.02 4.53
C LEU A 478 43.77 -7.74 3.86
N ALA A 479 43.65 -7.90 2.54
CA ALA A 479 42.37 -7.73 1.85
C ALA A 479 41.29 -8.69 2.35
N ALA A 480 41.64 -9.94 2.68
CA ALA A 480 40.70 -10.91 3.25
C ALA A 480 40.31 -10.57 4.69
N GLN A 481 41.26 -10.17 5.53
CA GLN A 481 41.00 -9.74 6.91
C GLN A 481 40.11 -8.49 6.95
N VAL A 482 40.37 -7.51 6.08
CA VAL A 482 39.55 -6.32 5.93
C VAL A 482 38.15 -6.66 5.42
N GLN A 483 38.02 -7.59 4.45
CA GLN A 483 36.72 -8.03 3.97
C GLN A 483 35.88 -8.69 5.08
N LEU A 484 36.50 -9.54 5.90
CA LEU A 484 35.87 -10.14 7.09
C LEU A 484 35.41 -9.06 8.08
N VAL A 485 36.27 -8.10 8.43
CA VAL A 485 35.93 -7.00 9.36
C VAL A 485 34.91 -6.03 8.79
N LEU A 486 34.84 -5.84 7.46
CA LEU A 486 33.75 -5.09 6.82
C LEU A 486 32.41 -5.80 6.97
N GLN A 487 32.39 -7.14 6.86
CA GLN A 487 31.19 -7.98 6.97
C GLN A 487 30.78 -8.31 8.42
N ASP A 488 31.69 -8.22 9.38
CA ASP A 488 31.44 -8.51 10.80
C ASP A 488 30.70 -7.36 11.52
N PRO A 489 29.46 -7.56 12.01
CA PRO A 489 28.71 -6.53 12.73
C PRO A 489 29.20 -6.27 14.16
N GLU A 490 30.04 -7.14 14.74
CA GLU A 490 30.58 -6.99 16.10
C GLU A 490 32.03 -6.46 16.13
N ALA A 491 32.61 -6.17 14.95
CA ALA A 491 33.97 -5.66 14.81
C ALA A 491 34.22 -4.38 15.64
N THR A 492 35.22 -4.42 16.52
CA THR A 492 35.51 -3.31 17.43
C THR A 492 36.17 -2.12 16.72
N THR A 493 35.98 -0.91 17.28
CA THR A 493 36.66 0.32 16.82
C THR A 493 38.18 0.18 16.79
N GLU A 494 38.77 -0.55 17.75
CA GLU A 494 40.21 -0.81 17.84
C GLU A 494 40.69 -1.69 16.68
N THR A 495 39.98 -2.77 16.38
CA THR A 495 40.25 -3.66 15.22
C THR A 495 40.17 -2.90 13.89
N ILE A 496 39.17 -2.03 13.75
CA ILE A 496 38.96 -1.21 12.54
C ILE A 496 40.09 -0.18 12.38
N GLN A 497 40.50 0.50 13.46
CA GLN A 497 41.61 1.46 13.42
C GLN A 497 42.95 0.78 13.14
N GLN A 498 43.20 -0.41 13.68
CA GLN A 498 44.42 -1.18 13.39
C GLN A 498 44.50 -1.52 11.89
N LEU A 499 43.46 -2.11 11.32
CA LEU A 499 43.45 -2.48 9.89
C LEU A 499 43.47 -1.25 8.97
N GLN A 500 42.93 -0.10 9.39
CA GLN A 500 43.09 1.18 8.67
C GLN A 500 44.56 1.65 8.65
N GLN A 501 45.29 1.51 9.76
CA GLN A 501 46.73 1.84 9.81
C GLN A 501 47.57 0.89 8.97
N GLU A 502 47.28 -0.41 9.01
CA GLU A 502 47.96 -1.40 8.17
C GLU A 502 47.71 -1.16 6.68
N LEU A 503 46.46 -0.86 6.27
CA LEU A 503 46.14 -0.42 4.92
C LEU A 503 46.90 0.84 4.52
N ALA A 504 46.89 1.87 5.37
CA ALA A 504 47.61 3.12 5.10
C ALA A 504 49.13 2.89 4.95
N SER A 505 49.73 1.94 5.68
CA SER A 505 51.15 1.61 5.54
C SER A 505 51.49 0.99 4.18
N ILE A 506 50.60 0.17 3.61
CA ILE A 506 50.77 -0.46 2.30
C ILE A 506 50.40 0.49 1.15
N LEU A 507 49.49 1.44 1.38
CA LEU A 507 49.04 2.40 0.37
C LEU A 507 49.97 3.63 0.24
N ASN A 508 50.70 3.99 1.28
CA ASN A 508 51.68 5.09 1.26
C ASN A 508 53.10 4.67 0.79
N HIS A 509 53.25 3.42 0.37
CA HIS A 509 54.44 2.85 -0.27
C HIS A 509 54.11 2.32 -1.68
#